data_AF-A0A8H6SG31-F1
#
_entry.id   AF-A0A8H6SG31-F1
#
_cell.length_a   1.000
_cell.length_b   1.000
_cell.length_c   1.000
_cell.angle_alpha   90.00
_cell.angle_beta   90.00
_cell.angle_gamma   90.00
#
_symmetry.space_group_name_H-M   'P 1'
#
loop_
_entity.id
_entity.type
_entity.pdbx_description
1 polymer ?
#
loop_
_entity_poly.entity_id
_entity_poly.type
_entity_poly.pdbx_seq_one_letter_code
_entity_poly.pdbx_strand_id
1 'polypeptide(L)'
;MHLPGQTRDTNAAVHIVRDLRGDALGDLEAPPTAPVGLYPEIILLVASHLNDDNAPSATPFFDLWELILNHWFPSSEGYQIEYMWSIPYLEDREGAEKITFVVLKPDSKPLVLLQVSAPRDFHNDHTRAAADALTMSQFDHVAPYCHYEHSLCAIAAMGKKWTAFQRSPNLTAHEIRNLGVGDEQRIEWMDDIVSEPSYEMLECFFASLKESVRGL
;
A
#
# COMPACT_ATOMS: atom_id res chain seq x y z
N MET A 1 -47.69 -11.79 38.95
CA MET A 1 -46.55 -12.63 39.36
C MET A 1 -45.68 -12.89 38.13
N HIS A 2 -44.36 -12.89 38.32
CA HIS A 2 -43.24 -12.76 37.39
C HIS A 2 -43.19 -13.59 36.07
N LEU A 3 -42.57 -12.99 35.04
CA LEU A 3 -41.81 -13.58 33.89
C LEU A 3 -40.53 -14.32 34.39
N PRO A 4 -39.83 -15.23 33.65
CA PRO A 4 -39.28 -15.09 32.27
C PRO A 4 -39.30 -16.41 31.43
N GLY A 5 -38.83 -16.53 30.18
CA GLY A 5 -37.84 -15.75 29.44
C GLY A 5 -37.76 -16.04 27.92
N GLN A 6 -36.90 -15.24 27.30
CA GLN A 6 -36.54 -15.09 25.88
C GLN A 6 -35.79 -16.32 25.31
N THR A 7 -35.81 -16.59 24.00
CA THR A 7 -34.94 -15.90 23.02
C THR A 7 -35.47 -16.08 21.59
N ARG A 8 -35.47 -14.96 20.84
CA ARG A 8 -35.89 -14.81 19.45
C ARG A 8 -34.66 -14.87 18.55
N ASP A 9 -34.72 -15.72 17.54
CA ASP A 9 -34.05 -15.51 16.26
C ASP A 9 -34.67 -14.29 15.57
N THR A 10 -33.84 -13.37 15.07
CA THR A 10 -34.22 -12.49 13.96
C THR A 10 -32.99 -12.03 13.20
N ASN A 11 -32.79 -12.62 12.02
CA ASN A 11 -32.16 -11.99 10.86
C ASN A 11 -32.87 -10.64 10.58
N ALA A 12 -32.14 -9.53 10.63
CA ALA A 12 -32.64 -8.24 10.20
C ALA A 12 -32.05 -7.88 8.83
N ALA A 13 -32.82 -8.15 7.78
CA ALA A 13 -32.60 -7.57 6.46
C ALA A 13 -33.02 -6.09 6.51
N VAL A 14 -32.09 -5.17 6.21
CA VAL A 14 -32.39 -3.74 6.14
C VAL A 14 -33.04 -3.43 4.79
N HIS A 15 -34.34 -3.12 4.81
CA HIS A 15 -35.05 -2.56 3.67
C HIS A 15 -34.89 -1.03 3.66
N ILE A 16 -34.19 -0.48 2.67
CA ILE A 16 -34.13 0.97 2.45
C ILE A 16 -35.40 1.39 1.70
N VAL A 17 -36.33 2.03 2.41
CA VAL A 17 -37.48 2.71 1.80
C VAL A 17 -37.03 4.11 1.37
N ARG A 18 -37.06 4.40 0.06
CA ARG A 18 -36.91 5.77 -0.45
C ARG A 18 -38.29 6.43 -0.46
N ASP A 19 -38.50 7.39 0.44
CA ASP A 19 -39.63 8.31 0.37
C ASP A 19 -39.24 9.52 -0.51
N LEU A 20 -40.14 9.88 -1.41
CA LEU A 20 -40.01 10.92 -2.44
C LEU A 20 -41.06 11.99 -2.18
N ARG A 21 -40.84 12.89 -1.21
CA ARG A 21 -41.60 14.16 -1.07
C ARG A 21 -40.71 15.25 -0.48
N GLY A 22 -40.67 16.38 -1.18
CA GLY A 22 -39.67 17.44 -1.00
C GLY A 22 -39.96 18.52 0.04
N ASP A 23 -38.99 19.44 0.07
CA ASP A 23 -38.92 20.79 0.63
C ASP A 23 -39.33 21.03 2.09
N ALA A 24 -38.29 21.10 2.94
CA ALA A 24 -38.09 22.23 3.85
C ALA A 24 -36.60 22.34 4.21
N LEU A 25 -35.99 23.46 3.84
CA LEU A 25 -34.65 23.91 4.26
C LEU A 25 -34.57 23.97 5.79
N GLY A 26 -33.81 23.06 6.38
CA GLY A 26 -33.04 23.33 7.58
C GLY A 26 -31.59 23.25 7.17
N ASP A 27 -30.78 24.25 7.54
CA ASP A 27 -29.34 24.28 7.31
C ASP A 27 -28.73 22.99 7.86
N LEU A 28 -28.55 22.00 6.98
CA LEU A 28 -27.68 20.88 7.21
C LEU A 28 -26.29 21.48 7.24
N GLU A 29 -25.82 21.70 8.46
CA GLU A 29 -24.42 21.77 8.82
C GLU A 29 -23.64 20.93 7.81
N ALA A 30 -22.73 21.58 7.07
CA ALA A 30 -21.85 20.87 6.17
C ALA A 30 -21.31 19.64 6.92
N PRO A 31 -21.32 18.44 6.30
CA PRO A 31 -20.80 17.26 6.96
C PRO A 31 -19.44 17.62 7.54
N PRO A 32 -19.14 17.23 8.80
CA PRO A 32 -17.90 17.58 9.45
C PRO A 32 -16.79 17.30 8.45
N THR A 33 -16.02 18.34 8.13
CA THR A 33 -14.84 18.25 7.28
C THR A 33 -14.10 17.01 7.74
N ALA A 34 -14.03 15.99 6.89
CA ALA A 34 -13.32 14.76 7.21
C ALA A 34 -11.98 15.15 7.84
N PRO A 35 -11.53 14.50 8.93
CA PRO A 35 -10.25 14.83 9.50
C PRO A 35 -9.21 14.79 8.37
N VAL A 36 -8.53 15.91 8.18
CA VAL A 36 -7.41 16.02 7.27
C VAL A 36 -6.36 15.01 7.77
N GLY A 37 -5.91 14.11 6.91
CA GLY A 37 -4.69 13.33 7.15
C GLY A 37 -4.83 11.98 7.89
N LEU A 38 -5.88 11.20 7.68
CA LEU A 38 -5.97 9.84 8.24
C LEU A 38 -6.44 8.81 7.22
N TYR A 39 -6.00 7.56 7.39
CA TYR A 39 -6.50 6.44 6.61
C TYR A 39 -8.02 6.26 6.80
N PRO A 40 -8.72 5.77 5.76
CA PRO A 40 -10.09 5.26 5.90
C PRO A 40 -10.25 4.30 7.08
N GLU A 41 -11.39 4.37 7.76
CA GLU A 41 -11.68 3.56 8.96
C GLU A 41 -11.46 2.06 8.75
N ILE A 42 -11.73 1.54 7.55
CA ILE A 42 -11.53 0.13 7.23
C ILE A 42 -10.05 -0.29 7.27
N ILE A 43 -9.12 0.57 6.83
CA ILE A 43 -7.68 0.31 6.89
C ILE A 43 -7.21 0.32 8.35
N LEU A 44 -7.66 1.30 9.13
CA LEU A 44 -7.38 1.37 10.57
C LEU A 44 -7.92 0.13 11.30
N LEU A 45 -9.14 -0.29 10.96
CA LEU A 45 -9.77 -1.48 11.53
C LEU A 45 -8.96 -2.74 11.22
N VAL A 46 -8.60 -2.98 9.96
CA VAL A 46 -7.80 -4.15 9.58
C VAL A 46 -6.43 -4.12 10.29
N ALA A 47 -5.75 -2.99 10.28
CA ALA A 47 -4.46 -2.84 10.98
C ALA A 47 -4.54 -3.10 12.48
N SER A 48 -5.66 -2.74 13.13
CA SER A 48 -5.85 -2.97 14.58
C SER A 48 -5.97 -4.45 14.97
N HIS A 49 -6.34 -5.32 14.03
CA HIS A 49 -6.42 -6.77 14.25
C HIS A 49 -5.11 -7.49 13.93
N LEU A 50 -4.13 -6.79 13.37
CA LEU A 50 -2.83 -7.34 13.00
C LEU A 50 -1.81 -7.05 14.10
N ASN A 51 -1.08 -8.09 14.48
CA ASN A 51 0.03 -7.97 15.41
C ASN A 51 1.34 -8.25 14.69
N ASP A 52 2.24 -7.27 14.69
CA ASP A 52 3.59 -7.43 14.16
C ASP A 52 4.44 -8.37 15.02
N ASP A 53 4.14 -8.47 16.32
CA ASP A 53 4.99 -9.17 17.26
C ASP A 53 4.98 -10.67 16.97
N ASN A 54 6.15 -11.19 16.57
CA ASN A 54 6.42 -12.60 16.35
C ASN A 54 5.54 -13.29 15.29
N ALA A 55 4.85 -12.56 14.42
CA ALA A 55 4.03 -13.20 13.38
C ALA A 55 4.95 -13.97 12.40
N PRO A 56 4.78 -15.31 12.28
CA PRO A 56 5.73 -16.14 11.53
C PRO A 56 5.59 -16.01 10.01
N SER A 57 4.52 -15.37 9.54
CA SER A 57 4.16 -15.22 8.13
C SER A 57 3.77 -13.78 7.80
N ALA A 58 4.00 -13.40 6.56
CA ALA A 58 3.58 -12.12 5.97
C ALA A 58 2.10 -12.12 5.53
N THR A 59 1.50 -13.29 5.32
CA THR A 59 0.16 -13.43 4.72
C THR A 59 -0.94 -12.59 5.37
N PRO A 60 -1.04 -12.49 6.72
CA PRO A 60 -2.07 -11.67 7.35
C PRO A 60 -1.98 -10.18 6.99
N PHE A 61 -0.81 -9.70 6.57
CA PHE A 61 -0.59 -8.30 6.22
C PHE A 61 -0.91 -7.98 4.76
N PHE A 62 -1.13 -8.98 3.92
CA PHE A 62 -1.39 -8.76 2.49
C PHE A 62 -2.69 -7.97 2.27
N ASP A 63 -3.76 -8.31 2.99
CA ASP A 63 -5.04 -7.59 2.91
C ASP A 63 -4.90 -6.13 3.34
N LEU A 64 -4.10 -5.85 4.37
CA LEU A 64 -3.82 -4.48 4.81
C LEU A 64 -3.13 -3.68 3.69
N TRP A 65 -2.06 -4.25 3.13
CA TRP A 65 -1.28 -3.60 2.08
C TRP A 65 -2.09 -3.42 0.79
N GLU A 66 -2.90 -4.39 0.41
CA GLU A 66 -3.80 -4.28 -0.74
C GLU A 66 -4.84 -3.16 -0.53
N LEU A 67 -5.42 -3.02 0.66
CA LEU A 67 -6.35 -1.93 0.98
C LEU A 67 -5.67 -0.56 0.90
N ILE A 68 -4.46 -0.42 1.42
CA ILE A 68 -3.66 0.81 1.35
C ILE A 68 -3.36 1.17 -0.10
N LEU A 69 -2.91 0.21 -0.91
CA LEU A 69 -2.63 0.44 -2.33
C LEU A 69 -3.91 0.82 -3.09
N ASN A 70 -5.04 0.14 -2.84
CA ASN A 70 -6.32 0.48 -3.49
C ASN A 70 -6.85 1.86 -3.09
N HIS A 71 -6.60 2.29 -1.85
CA HIS A 71 -6.97 3.62 -1.39
C HIS A 71 -6.24 4.72 -2.18
N TRP A 72 -4.94 4.55 -2.41
CA TRP A 72 -4.11 5.52 -3.12
C TRP A 72 -4.12 5.35 -4.63
N PHE A 73 -4.31 4.15 -5.15
CA PHE A 73 -4.30 3.82 -6.58
C PHE A 73 -5.59 3.07 -6.95
N PRO A 74 -6.74 3.76 -6.91
CA PRO A 74 -8.03 3.11 -7.13
C PRO A 74 -8.22 2.73 -8.59
N SER A 75 -8.90 1.61 -8.83
CA SER A 75 -9.23 1.14 -10.19
C SER A 75 -10.13 2.10 -10.96
N SER A 76 -10.89 2.97 -10.27
CA SER A 76 -11.67 4.05 -10.88
C SER A 76 -10.80 5.11 -11.56
N GLU A 77 -9.52 5.25 -11.17
CA GLU A 77 -8.52 6.09 -11.84
C GLU A 77 -7.74 5.31 -12.92
N GLY A 78 -8.08 4.04 -13.15
CA GLY A 78 -7.46 3.17 -14.15
C GLY A 78 -6.25 2.38 -13.66
N TYR A 79 -5.91 2.44 -12.37
CA TYR A 79 -4.84 1.61 -11.81
C TYR A 79 -5.29 0.15 -11.66
N GLN A 80 -4.32 -0.76 -11.74
CA GLN A 80 -4.51 -2.18 -11.48
C GLN A 80 -3.50 -2.60 -10.42
N ILE A 81 -3.93 -3.39 -9.44
CA ILE A 81 -3.05 -3.97 -8.43
C ILE A 81 -2.97 -5.46 -8.71
N GLU A 82 -1.75 -5.95 -8.96
CA GLU A 82 -1.50 -7.36 -9.20
C GLU A 82 -0.76 -7.98 -8.00
N TYR A 83 -1.28 -9.11 -7.53
CA TYR A 83 -0.71 -9.88 -6.43
C TYR A 83 0.18 -11.01 -6.96
N MET A 84 1.32 -11.25 -6.30
CA MET A 84 2.31 -12.27 -6.69
C MET A 84 2.73 -12.11 -8.15
N TRP A 85 3.04 -10.86 -8.51
CA TRP A 85 3.41 -10.47 -9.86
C TRP A 85 4.75 -11.09 -10.25
N SER A 86 4.79 -11.62 -11.47
CA SER A 86 5.99 -12.23 -12.03
C SER A 86 6.64 -11.26 -12.99
N ILE A 87 7.95 -11.12 -12.90
CA ILE A 87 8.69 -10.23 -13.80
C ILE A 87 8.76 -10.92 -15.16
N PRO A 88 8.30 -10.31 -16.27
CA PRO A 88 8.07 -10.99 -17.56
C PRO A 88 9.23 -11.81 -18.15
N TYR A 89 10.48 -11.55 -17.75
CA TYR A 89 11.67 -12.29 -18.21
C TYR A 89 12.22 -13.31 -17.20
N LEU A 90 11.71 -13.29 -15.97
CA LEU A 90 12.05 -14.26 -14.94
C LEU A 90 10.97 -15.35 -14.83
N GLU A 91 9.79 -15.18 -15.44
CA GLU A 91 8.66 -16.14 -15.37
C GLU A 91 9.05 -17.60 -15.63
N ASP A 92 9.93 -17.86 -16.61
CA ASP A 92 10.34 -19.21 -16.99
C ASP A 92 11.49 -19.78 -16.15
N ARG A 93 12.04 -19.00 -15.20
CA ARG A 93 13.12 -19.48 -14.32
C ARG A 93 12.52 -20.20 -13.13
N GLU A 94 12.92 -21.45 -12.95
CA GLU A 94 12.55 -22.22 -11.76
C GLU A 94 13.06 -21.48 -10.50
N GLY A 95 12.13 -21.12 -9.60
CA GLY A 95 12.44 -20.32 -8.41
C GLY A 95 12.47 -18.81 -8.63
N ALA A 96 11.92 -18.28 -9.73
CA ALA A 96 11.81 -16.86 -9.95
C ALA A 96 11.11 -16.15 -8.79
N GLU A 97 11.80 -15.17 -8.22
CA GLU A 97 11.25 -14.36 -7.13
C GLU A 97 10.08 -13.52 -7.64
N LYS A 98 8.96 -13.62 -6.93
CA LYS A 98 7.76 -12.85 -7.20
C LYS A 98 7.74 -11.58 -6.35
N ILE A 99 7.18 -10.53 -6.91
CA ILE A 99 6.89 -9.30 -6.18
C ILE A 99 5.53 -9.46 -5.52
N THR A 100 5.41 -9.08 -4.24
CA THR A 100 4.17 -9.30 -3.50
C THR A 100 3.00 -8.54 -4.13
N PHE A 101 3.18 -7.25 -4.37
CA PHE A 101 2.21 -6.43 -5.10
C PHE A 101 2.92 -5.52 -6.10
N VAL A 102 2.26 -5.30 -7.24
CA VAL A 102 2.63 -4.26 -8.20
C VAL A 102 1.42 -3.41 -8.52
N VAL A 103 1.59 -2.08 -8.48
CA VAL A 103 0.63 -1.13 -9.02
C VAL A 103 0.98 -0.87 -10.47
N LEU A 104 0.05 -1.18 -11.37
CA LEU A 104 0.13 -0.93 -12.79
C LEU A 104 -0.81 0.22 -13.18
N LYS A 105 -0.42 0.98 -14.19
CA LYS A 105 -1.31 1.90 -14.91
C LYS A 105 -2.15 1.15 -15.97
N PRO A 106 -3.11 1.83 -16.63
CA PRO A 106 -3.92 1.23 -17.70
C PRO A 106 -3.12 0.62 -18.87
N ASP A 107 -1.89 1.10 -19.11
CA ASP A 107 -0.98 0.56 -20.13
C ASP A 107 -0.08 -0.57 -19.62
N SER A 108 -0.45 -1.18 -18.48
CA SER A 108 0.26 -2.29 -17.84
C SER A 108 1.69 -1.98 -17.43
N LYS A 109 2.03 -0.70 -17.22
CA LYS A 109 3.36 -0.29 -16.78
C LYS A 109 3.44 -0.21 -15.26
N PRO A 110 4.51 -0.75 -14.64
CA PRO A 110 4.71 -0.71 -13.20
C PRO A 110 5.00 0.71 -12.72
N LEU A 111 4.37 1.04 -11.58
CA LEU A 111 4.47 2.33 -10.92
C LEU A 111 4.94 2.20 -9.46
N VAL A 112 4.44 1.18 -8.76
CA VAL A 112 4.84 0.84 -7.39
C VAL A 112 5.14 -0.64 -7.32
N LEU A 113 6.24 -1.00 -6.66
CA LEU A 113 6.57 -2.36 -6.25
C LEU A 113 6.47 -2.43 -4.74
N LEU A 114 5.81 -3.46 -4.22
CA LEU A 114 5.74 -3.69 -2.79
C LEU A 114 6.12 -5.14 -2.51
N GLN A 115 7.14 -5.31 -1.68
CA GLN A 115 7.55 -6.60 -1.16
C GLN A 115 7.20 -6.68 0.33
N VAL A 116 6.37 -7.65 0.70
CA VAL A 116 5.92 -7.84 2.09
C VAL A 116 6.54 -9.12 2.67
N SER A 117 7.28 -8.97 3.75
CA SER A 117 7.97 -10.04 4.47
C SER A 117 7.41 -10.20 5.89
N ALA A 118 7.72 -11.33 6.54
CA ALA A 118 7.25 -11.58 7.90
C ALA A 118 7.91 -10.61 8.92
N PRO A 119 7.17 -10.08 9.90
CA PRO A 119 7.69 -9.08 10.84
C PRO A 119 8.55 -9.67 11.97
N ARG A 120 8.49 -10.99 12.23
CA ARG A 120 9.12 -11.65 13.39
C ARG A 120 10.58 -11.27 13.65
N ASP A 121 11.35 -11.03 12.59
CA ASP A 121 12.80 -10.80 12.63
C ASP A 121 13.16 -9.32 12.39
N PHE A 122 12.19 -8.40 12.48
CA PHE A 122 12.40 -6.98 12.19
C PHE A 122 13.47 -6.34 13.09
N HIS A 123 13.56 -6.74 14.36
CA HIS A 123 14.56 -6.20 15.28
C HIS A 123 16.01 -6.53 14.88
N ASN A 124 16.21 -7.46 13.94
CA ASN A 124 17.53 -7.79 13.40
C ASN A 124 17.85 -6.90 12.18
N ASP A 125 18.88 -6.07 12.33
CA ASP A 125 19.36 -5.17 11.28
C ASP A 125 19.72 -5.89 9.98
N HIS A 126 20.28 -7.11 10.07
CA HIS A 126 20.61 -7.91 8.90
C HIS A 126 19.36 -8.34 8.12
N THR A 127 18.27 -8.66 8.82
CA THR A 127 17.02 -9.04 8.17
C THR A 127 16.37 -7.83 7.50
N ARG A 128 16.37 -6.67 8.16
CA ARG A 128 15.86 -5.42 7.54
C ARG A 128 16.68 -5.05 6.30
N ALA A 129 18.01 -5.14 6.39
CA ALA A 129 18.90 -4.89 5.27
C ALA A 129 18.70 -5.90 4.12
N ALA A 130 18.42 -7.17 4.44
CA ALA A 130 18.14 -8.19 3.43
C ALA A 130 16.79 -7.94 2.72
N ALA A 131 15.74 -7.58 3.46
CA ALA A 131 14.44 -7.22 2.89
C ALA A 131 14.57 -6.00 1.95
N ASP A 132 15.32 -4.98 2.39
CA ASP A 132 15.60 -3.80 1.58
C ASP A 132 16.41 -4.13 0.31
N ALA A 133 17.49 -4.91 0.46
CA ALA A 133 18.33 -5.33 -0.67
C ALA A 133 17.55 -6.16 -1.70
N LEU A 134 16.64 -7.02 -1.24
CA LEU A 134 15.73 -7.77 -2.11
C LEU A 134 14.84 -6.81 -2.92
N THR A 135 14.17 -5.87 -2.25
CA THR A 135 13.32 -4.86 -2.91
C THR A 135 14.12 -4.01 -3.91
N MET A 136 15.36 -3.64 -3.58
CA MET A 136 16.26 -2.95 -4.51
C MET A 136 16.62 -3.80 -5.74
N SER A 137 16.90 -5.09 -5.55
CA SER A 137 17.17 -6.00 -6.66
C SER A 137 15.96 -6.17 -7.57
N GLN A 138 14.76 -6.28 -6.99
CA GLN A 138 13.51 -6.35 -7.73
C GLN A 138 13.27 -5.06 -8.52
N PHE A 139 13.53 -3.89 -7.92
CA PHE A 139 13.46 -2.61 -8.62
C PHE A 139 14.35 -2.60 -9.87
N ASP A 140 15.62 -3.00 -9.76
CA ASP A 140 16.56 -3.02 -10.90
C ASP A 140 16.06 -3.95 -12.03
N HIS A 141 15.38 -5.05 -11.69
CA HIS A 141 14.80 -5.97 -12.67
C HIS A 141 13.53 -5.43 -13.33
N VAL A 142 12.75 -4.62 -12.62
CA VAL A 142 11.49 -4.06 -13.12
C VAL A 142 11.67 -2.74 -13.85
N ALA A 143 12.70 -1.97 -13.51
CA ALA A 143 12.98 -0.65 -14.07
C ALA A 143 12.92 -0.62 -15.62
N PRO A 144 13.45 -1.59 -16.39
CA PRO A 144 13.35 -1.59 -17.85
C PRO A 144 11.92 -1.64 -18.41
N TYR A 145 10.94 -2.08 -17.62
CA TYR A 145 9.52 -2.15 -17.99
C TYR A 145 8.75 -0.91 -17.54
N CYS A 146 9.36 -0.07 -16.70
CA CYS A 146 8.82 1.24 -16.39
C CYS A 146 9.19 2.20 -17.52
N HIS A 147 8.21 2.62 -18.32
CA HIS A 147 8.45 3.61 -19.38
C HIS A 147 8.06 5.03 -18.95
N TYR A 148 7.94 5.29 -17.65
CA TYR A 148 7.79 6.64 -17.13
C TYR A 148 9.18 7.23 -16.95
N GLU A 149 9.43 8.39 -17.56
CA GLU A 149 10.79 8.96 -17.65
C GLU A 149 11.41 9.29 -16.28
N HIS A 150 10.60 9.36 -15.21
CA HIS A 150 11.00 10.07 -14.00
C HIS A 150 10.89 9.30 -12.68
N SER A 151 10.06 8.25 -12.56
CA SER A 151 9.85 7.62 -11.25
C SER A 151 9.27 6.21 -11.29
N LEU A 152 9.88 5.33 -10.51
CA LEU A 152 9.34 4.06 -10.04
C LEU A 152 9.52 4.06 -8.52
N CYS A 153 8.49 3.65 -7.80
CA CYS A 153 8.49 3.56 -6.34
C CYS A 153 8.66 2.09 -5.93
N ALA A 154 9.50 1.84 -4.93
CA ALA A 154 9.63 0.52 -4.33
C ALA A 154 9.51 0.62 -2.81
N ILE A 155 8.73 -0.30 -2.24
CA ILE A 155 8.40 -0.39 -0.82
C ILE A 155 8.84 -1.75 -0.31
N ALA A 156 9.64 -1.76 0.76
CA ALA A 156 9.92 -2.95 1.53
C ALA A 156 9.10 -2.89 2.82
N ALA A 157 8.30 -3.92 3.07
CA ALA A 157 7.46 -4.04 4.25
C ALA A 157 7.79 -5.31 5.05
N MET A 158 7.76 -5.18 6.37
CA MET A 158 7.87 -6.27 7.33
C MET A 158 6.70 -6.16 8.30
N GLY A 159 5.60 -6.85 8.00
CA GLY A 159 4.32 -6.61 8.68
C GLY A 159 3.78 -5.20 8.38
N LYS A 160 3.49 -4.41 9.41
CA LYS A 160 3.12 -2.99 9.30
C LYS A 160 4.31 -2.04 9.18
N LYS A 161 5.53 -2.53 9.42
CA LYS A 161 6.75 -1.72 9.33
C LYS A 161 7.20 -1.59 7.89
N TRP A 162 7.70 -0.43 7.50
CA TRP A 162 8.01 -0.20 6.08
C TRP A 162 9.11 0.84 5.85
N THR A 163 9.73 0.75 4.68
CA THR A 163 10.64 1.75 4.11
C THR A 163 10.35 1.82 2.61
N ALA A 164 10.66 2.95 1.98
CA ALA A 164 10.47 3.11 0.55
C ALA A 164 11.54 4.00 -0.06
N PHE A 165 11.74 3.84 -1.36
CA PHE A 165 12.53 4.77 -2.18
C PHE A 165 11.86 4.98 -3.54
N GLN A 166 12.10 6.17 -4.11
CA GLN A 166 11.63 6.55 -5.43
C GLN A 166 12.85 6.96 -6.25
N ARG A 167 12.96 6.42 -7.46
CA ARG A 167 14.10 6.65 -8.35
C ARG A 167 13.65 6.64 -9.80
N SER A 168 14.43 7.29 -10.66
CA SER A 168 14.26 7.14 -12.11
C SER A 168 14.59 5.70 -12.51
N PRO A 169 13.76 5.05 -13.35
CA PRO A 169 14.06 3.70 -13.85
C PRO A 169 15.26 3.66 -14.80
N ASN A 170 15.78 4.82 -15.23
CA ASN A 170 16.94 4.91 -16.11
C ASN A 170 18.29 4.73 -15.40
N LEU A 171 18.29 4.66 -14.07
CA LEU A 171 19.50 4.50 -13.26
C LEU A 171 19.41 3.21 -12.45
N THR A 172 20.39 2.32 -12.64
CA THR A 172 20.54 1.11 -11.83
C THR A 172 21.11 1.43 -10.45
N ALA A 173 20.88 0.56 -9.46
CA ALA A 173 21.48 0.71 -8.14
C ALA A 173 23.03 0.77 -8.17
N HIS A 174 23.67 0.15 -9.18
CA HIS A 174 25.12 0.24 -9.36
C HIS A 174 25.57 1.63 -9.83
N GLU A 175 24.86 2.23 -10.78
CA GLU A 175 25.16 3.56 -11.30
C GLU A 175 25.01 4.64 -10.23
N ILE A 176 23.95 4.56 -9.41
CA ILE A 176 23.73 5.48 -8.29
C ILE A 176 24.91 5.44 -7.29
N ARG A 177 25.34 4.23 -6.90
CA ARG A 177 26.49 4.05 -6.00
C ARG A 177 27.78 4.65 -6.59
N ASN A 178 27.99 4.50 -7.90
CA ASN A 178 29.17 5.02 -8.58
C ASN A 178 29.13 6.55 -8.75
N LEU A 179 27.94 7.12 -8.92
CA LEU A 179 27.75 8.57 -9.05
C LEU A 179 27.85 9.29 -7.70
N GLY A 180 27.78 8.55 -6.58
CA GLY A 180 27.80 9.14 -5.23
C GLY A 180 26.58 10.01 -4.92
N VAL A 181 25.57 9.95 -5.79
CA VAL A 181 24.26 10.56 -5.58
C VAL A 181 23.54 9.61 -4.63
N GLY A 182 23.23 10.05 -3.41
CA GLY A 182 22.45 9.25 -2.49
C GLY A 182 21.06 8.93 -3.06
N ASP A 183 20.31 8.07 -2.40
CA ASP A 183 18.90 7.91 -2.73
C ASP A 183 18.14 9.17 -2.36
N GLU A 184 17.97 10.07 -3.33
CA GLU A 184 17.48 11.43 -3.10
C GLU A 184 16.10 11.45 -2.42
N GLN A 185 15.31 10.39 -2.56
CA GLN A 185 14.01 10.22 -1.91
C GLN A 185 13.88 8.82 -1.29
N ARG A 186 14.60 8.58 -0.19
CA ARG A 186 14.46 7.38 0.62
C ARG A 186 13.89 7.70 1.99
N ILE A 187 12.91 6.91 2.41
CA ILE A 187 12.28 6.98 3.73
C ILE A 187 13.01 5.97 4.64
N GLU A 188 13.35 6.39 5.87
CA GLU A 188 13.85 5.45 6.89
C GLU A 188 12.75 4.44 7.28
N TRP A 189 13.13 3.39 8.01
CA TRP A 189 12.14 2.43 8.48
C TRP A 189 11.15 3.08 9.44
N MET A 190 9.86 2.94 9.15
CA MET A 190 8.74 3.38 9.98
C MET A 190 8.09 2.18 10.69
N ASP A 191 7.66 2.38 11.93
CA ASP A 191 7.19 1.32 12.83
C ASP A 191 5.72 0.89 12.62
N ASP A 192 4.89 1.76 12.04
CA ASP A 192 3.49 1.43 11.80
C ASP A 192 2.96 2.21 10.60
N ILE A 193 2.61 1.50 9.51
CA ILE A 193 2.06 2.06 8.28
C ILE A 193 0.79 2.87 8.50
N VAL A 194 0.00 2.60 9.56
CA VAL A 194 -1.25 3.34 9.85
C VAL A 194 -1.09 4.47 10.88
N SER A 195 0.12 4.72 11.37
CA SER A 195 0.37 5.90 12.21
C SER A 195 0.26 7.19 11.40
N GLU A 196 -0.11 8.29 12.06
CA GLU A 196 -0.22 9.62 11.43
C GLU A 196 1.08 10.04 10.70
N PRO A 197 2.30 9.91 11.29
CA PRO A 197 3.53 10.24 10.57
C PRO A 197 3.76 9.36 9.33
N SER A 198 3.43 8.06 9.40
CA SER A 198 3.53 7.17 8.24
C SER A 198 2.56 7.54 7.13
N TYR A 199 1.33 7.92 7.49
CA TYR A 199 0.33 8.37 6.53
C TYR A 199 0.81 9.60 5.77
N GLU A 200 1.29 10.63 6.49
CA GLU A 200 1.80 11.87 5.89
C GLU A 200 2.97 11.61 4.95
N MET A 201 3.91 10.75 5.37
CA MET A 201 5.06 10.38 4.54
C MET A 201 4.62 9.64 3.27
N LEU A 202 3.70 8.69 3.39
CA LEU A 202 3.18 7.93 2.24
C LEU A 202 2.37 8.83 1.29
N GLU A 203 1.56 9.75 1.81
CA GLU A 203 0.81 10.74 1.05
C GLU A 203 1.76 11.62 0.23
N CYS A 204 2.80 12.18 0.86
CA CYS A 204 3.82 12.97 0.16
C CYS A 204 4.48 12.16 -0.96
N PHE A 205 4.81 10.90 -0.67
CA PHE A 205 5.49 10.01 -1.61
C PHE A 205 4.63 9.69 -2.82
N PHE A 206 3.39 9.27 -2.61
CA PHE A 206 2.47 8.90 -3.69
C PHE A 206 1.93 10.11 -4.45
N ALA A 207 1.77 11.27 -3.81
CA ALA A 207 1.46 12.51 -4.51
C ALA A 207 2.56 12.88 -5.50
N SER A 208 3.83 12.86 -5.06
CA SER A 208 4.98 13.12 -5.93
C SER A 208 5.05 12.13 -7.10
N LEU A 209 4.83 10.85 -6.82
CA LEU A 209 4.78 9.80 -7.83
C LEU A 209 3.68 10.06 -8.87
N LYS A 210 2.46 10.38 -8.43
CA LYS A 210 1.33 10.68 -9.33
C LYS A 210 1.57 11.95 -10.16
N GLU A 211 2.20 12.98 -9.61
CA GLU A 211 2.53 14.21 -10.35
C GLU A 211 3.53 13.95 -11.48
N SER A 212 4.62 13.22 -11.19
CA SER A 212 5.64 12.88 -12.19
C SER A 212 5.09 12.07 -13.37
N VAL A 213 3.95 11.43 -13.16
CA VAL A 213 3.28 10.53 -14.10
C VAL A 213 2.10 11.19 -14.82
N ARG A 214 1.63 12.35 -14.34
CA ARG A 214 0.64 13.23 -14.99
C ARG A 214 1.28 14.31 -15.86
N GLY A 215 2.56 14.62 -15.63
CA GLY A 215 3.34 15.57 -16.44
C GLY A 215 3.79 15.03 -17.81
N LEU A 216 3.38 13.80 -18.17
CA LEU A 216 3.58 13.12 -19.45
C LEU A 216 2.26 13.06 -20.22
#